data_AF-A0A4Q4Y1T4-F1
#
_entry.id   AF-A0A4Q4Y1T4-F1
#
_cell.length_a   1.000
_cell.length_b   1.000
_cell.length_c   1.000
_cell.angle_alpha   90.00
_cell.angle_beta   90.00
_cell.angle_gamma   90.00
#
_symmetry.space_group_name_H-M   'P 1'
#
loop_
_entity.id
_entity.type
_entity.pdbx_description
1 polymer ?
#
loop_
_entity_poly.entity_id
_entity_poly.type
_entity_poly.pdbx_seq_one_letter_code
_entity_poly.pdbx_strand_id
1 'polypeptide(L)'
;MNNQEFVTFFPQDGMAPLASTREQSIVDSVKSTDKFQKAFPDIDWKGAVIEPTVNMAFDLKEKLDPAIREKHEHLLQQMMVHLDEFDKAEKLFWEARECLVGYPDVLKQFDAVYIRDDRPVSVMLKQLREVLKLKAAILEKMDSDSGIKVAVAAPVGQSEETVKSGTGDDKSV
;
A
#
# COMPACT_ATOMS: atom_id res chain seq x y z
N MET A 1 18.69 -9.31 -9.75
CA MET A 1 17.71 -8.88 -8.72
C MET A 1 16.56 -8.21 -9.43
N ASN A 2 15.33 -8.66 -9.16
CA ASN A 2 14.13 -8.25 -9.89
C ASN A 2 13.61 -6.94 -9.27
N ASN A 3 13.19 -5.96 -10.09
CA ASN A 3 12.73 -4.64 -9.62
C ASN A 3 11.45 -4.67 -8.77
N GLN A 4 10.89 -5.86 -8.56
CA GLN A 4 9.66 -6.11 -7.82
C GLN A 4 9.86 -6.04 -6.29
N GLU A 5 11.07 -6.27 -5.78
CA GLU A 5 11.34 -6.33 -4.33
C GLU A 5 11.42 -4.96 -3.68
N PHE A 6 11.66 -3.89 -4.45
CA PHE A 6 11.74 -2.53 -3.91
C PHE A 6 10.35 -1.90 -3.68
N VAL A 7 9.29 -2.51 -4.25
CA VAL A 7 7.91 -1.99 -4.21
C VAL A 7 7.27 -2.19 -2.83
N THR A 8 7.94 -2.88 -1.90
CA THR A 8 7.40 -3.19 -0.55
C THR A 8 7.63 -2.10 0.47
N PHE A 9 8.39 -1.05 0.16
CA PHE A 9 8.68 0.03 1.10
C PHE A 9 7.45 0.91 1.38
N PHE A 10 6.49 0.95 0.46
CA PHE A 10 5.15 1.48 0.69
C PHE A 10 4.14 0.40 0.33
N PRO A 11 3.03 0.25 1.07
CA PRO A 11 1.98 -0.71 0.71
C PRO A 11 1.56 -0.45 -0.75
N GLN A 12 1.56 -1.50 -1.57
CA GLN A 12 1.57 -1.58 -3.05
C GLN A 12 0.72 -0.56 -3.84
N ASP A 13 -0.22 0.14 -3.22
CA ASP A 13 -1.13 1.11 -3.86
C ASP A 13 -0.86 2.58 -3.51
N GLY A 14 0.36 2.93 -3.08
CA GLY A 14 0.72 4.31 -2.68
C GLY A 14 1.69 5.00 -3.64
N MET A 15 2.78 4.32 -4.00
CA MET A 15 3.82 4.81 -4.90
C MET A 15 3.95 3.81 -6.04
N ALA A 16 4.17 4.29 -7.26
CA ALA A 16 4.42 3.39 -8.39
C ALA A 16 5.74 2.61 -8.17
N PRO A 17 5.87 1.40 -8.71
CA PRO A 17 7.17 0.73 -8.77
C PRO A 17 8.23 1.67 -9.34
N LEU A 18 9.45 1.65 -8.79
CA LEU A 18 10.53 2.46 -9.34
C LEU A 18 10.78 2.06 -10.80
N ALA A 19 10.69 3.04 -11.68
CA ALA A 19 11.06 2.93 -13.08
C ALA A 19 12.59 2.89 -13.24
N SER A 20 13.05 2.81 -14.48
CA SER A 20 14.49 2.86 -14.80
C SER A 20 15.13 4.22 -14.49
N THR A 21 14.34 5.29 -14.40
CA THR A 21 14.83 6.65 -14.09
C THR A 21 14.08 7.27 -12.92
N ARG A 22 14.73 8.22 -12.24
CA ARG A 22 14.15 9.00 -11.14
C ARG A 22 12.93 9.79 -11.63
N GLU A 23 13.08 10.49 -12.74
CA GLU A 23 12.05 11.37 -13.31
C GLU A 23 10.80 10.58 -13.67
N GLN A 24 10.95 9.40 -14.28
CA GLN A 24 9.82 8.56 -14.62
C GLN A 24 9.13 8.01 -13.36
N SER A 25 9.90 7.60 -12.35
CA SER A 25 9.35 7.13 -11.08
C SER A 25 8.55 8.21 -10.34
N ILE A 26 8.99 9.47 -10.42
CA ILE A 26 8.25 10.63 -9.87
C ILE A 26 6.94 10.82 -10.64
N VAL A 27 6.98 10.86 -11.97
CA VAL A 27 5.78 11.04 -12.81
C VAL A 27 4.75 9.94 -12.55
N ASP A 28 5.20 8.69 -12.52
CA ASP A 28 4.31 7.55 -12.31
C ASP A 28 3.71 7.55 -10.90
N SER A 29 4.50 7.93 -9.88
CA SER A 29 4.01 8.05 -8.51
C SER A 29 3.04 9.22 -8.31
N VAL A 30 3.26 10.36 -8.98
CA VAL A 30 2.29 11.47 -8.99
C VAL A 30 0.98 11.03 -9.61
N LYS A 31 1.03 10.26 -10.70
CA LYS A 31 -0.17 9.74 -11.36
C LYS A 31 -0.91 8.71 -10.50
N SER A 32 -0.20 7.81 -9.82
CA SER A 32 -0.81 6.79 -8.96
C SER A 32 -1.44 7.38 -7.70
N THR A 33 -0.99 8.57 -7.25
CA THR A 33 -1.47 9.23 -6.04
C THR A 33 -2.63 10.21 -6.25
N ASP A 34 -3.16 10.39 -7.47
CA ASP A 34 -4.23 11.36 -7.79
C ASP A 34 -5.43 11.29 -6.82
N LYS A 35 -5.84 10.08 -6.43
CA LYS A 35 -6.96 9.88 -5.49
C LYS A 35 -6.63 10.39 -4.08
N PHE A 36 -5.39 10.20 -3.61
CA PHE A 36 -4.94 10.71 -2.32
C PHE A 36 -4.73 12.22 -2.36
N GLN A 37 -4.23 12.75 -3.47
CA GLN A 37 -4.12 14.19 -3.70
C GLN A 37 -5.48 14.89 -3.56
N LYS A 38 -6.54 14.30 -4.13
CA LYS A 38 -7.91 14.82 -4.00
C LYS A 38 -8.45 14.74 -2.56
N ALA A 39 -8.11 13.69 -1.82
CA ALA A 39 -8.54 13.52 -0.43
C ALA A 39 -7.81 14.46 0.55
N PHE A 40 -6.59 14.86 0.20
CA PHE A 40 -5.73 15.73 1.04
C PHE A 40 -5.10 16.83 0.17
N PRO A 41 -5.89 17.81 -0.30
CA PRO A 41 -5.44 18.83 -1.25
C PRO A 41 -4.44 19.82 -0.66
N ASP A 42 -4.41 19.96 0.67
CA ASP A 42 -3.50 20.88 1.38
C ASP A 42 -2.06 20.35 1.49
N ILE A 43 -1.82 19.11 1.09
CA ILE A 43 -0.50 18.49 1.13
C ILE A 43 0.18 18.68 -0.23
N ASP A 44 1.41 19.19 -0.23
CA ASP A 44 2.28 19.15 -1.40
C ASP A 44 2.79 17.71 -1.64
N TRP A 45 1.95 16.89 -2.26
CA TRP A 45 2.27 15.49 -2.53
C TRP A 45 3.49 15.33 -3.43
N LYS A 46 3.67 16.21 -4.42
CA LYS A 46 4.78 16.08 -5.36
C LYS A 46 6.10 16.49 -4.69
N GLY A 47 6.20 17.73 -4.24
CA GLY A 47 7.46 18.31 -3.77
C GLY A 47 7.85 17.89 -2.37
N ALA A 48 6.87 17.67 -1.47
CA ALA A 48 7.15 17.35 -0.08
C ALA A 48 7.10 15.85 0.25
N VAL A 49 6.47 15.01 -0.60
CA VAL A 49 6.32 13.57 -0.33
C VAL A 49 6.99 12.72 -1.41
N ILE A 50 6.55 12.82 -2.66
CA ILE A 50 6.94 11.90 -3.73
C ILE A 50 8.38 12.12 -4.16
N GLU A 51 8.78 13.34 -4.50
CA GLU A 51 10.13 13.63 -4.98
C GLU A 51 11.21 13.28 -3.93
N PRO A 52 11.11 13.70 -2.65
CA PRO A 52 12.09 13.32 -1.64
C PRO A 52 12.19 11.81 -1.45
N THR A 53 11.05 11.12 -1.45
CA THR A 53 10.99 9.66 -1.27
C THR A 53 11.62 8.91 -2.43
N VAL A 54 11.30 9.29 -3.67
CA VAL A 54 11.89 8.67 -4.87
C VAL A 54 13.39 8.94 -4.93
N ASN A 55 13.83 10.17 -4.66
CA ASN A 55 15.25 10.51 -4.68
C ASN A 55 16.04 9.69 -3.64
N MET A 56 15.54 9.62 -2.40
CA MET A 56 16.14 8.78 -1.36
C MET A 56 16.19 7.31 -1.77
N ALA A 57 15.12 6.80 -2.36
CA ALA A 57 15.06 5.42 -2.81
C ALA A 57 16.09 5.07 -3.90
N PHE A 58 16.32 5.97 -4.86
CA PHE A 58 17.40 5.81 -5.83
C PHE A 58 18.78 5.94 -5.19
N ASP A 59 18.97 6.93 -4.32
CA ASP A 59 20.24 7.14 -3.63
C ASP A 59 20.61 5.96 -2.73
N LEU A 60 19.64 5.32 -2.06
CA LEU A 60 19.82 4.06 -1.33
C LEU A 60 20.34 2.95 -2.26
N LYS A 61 19.82 2.85 -3.49
CA LYS A 61 20.27 1.83 -4.45
C LYS A 61 21.65 2.09 -5.03
N GLU A 62 21.96 3.36 -5.32
CA GLU A 62 23.16 3.76 -6.03
C GLU A 62 24.37 3.94 -5.11
N LYS A 63 24.15 4.35 -3.86
CA LYS A 63 25.23 4.77 -2.95
C LYS A 63 25.56 3.77 -1.85
N LEU A 64 24.61 2.92 -1.44
CA LEU A 64 24.87 1.96 -0.36
C LEU A 64 25.45 0.66 -0.91
N ASP A 65 26.29 0.05 -0.08
CA ASP A 65 26.69 -1.34 -0.29
C ASP A 65 25.46 -2.25 -0.23
N PRO A 66 25.34 -3.28 -1.10
CA PRO A 66 24.14 -4.12 -1.18
C PRO A 66 23.72 -4.74 0.17
N ALA A 67 24.68 -5.19 0.98
CA ALA A 67 24.40 -5.78 2.29
C ALA A 67 23.87 -4.76 3.31
N ILE A 68 24.36 -3.51 3.25
CA ILE A 68 23.87 -2.43 4.12
C ILE A 68 22.48 -2.01 3.67
N ARG A 69 22.25 -1.89 2.37
CA ARG A 69 20.94 -1.59 1.79
C ARG A 69 19.91 -2.62 2.20
N GLU A 70 20.20 -3.91 1.99
CA GLU A 70 19.30 -5.01 2.35
C GLU A 70 18.96 -5.00 3.84
N LYS A 71 19.97 -4.77 4.71
CA LYS A 71 19.74 -4.65 6.16
C LYS A 71 18.82 -3.47 6.50
N HIS A 72 19.08 -2.29 5.92
CA HIS A 72 18.27 -1.09 6.13
C HIS A 72 16.82 -1.31 5.69
N GLU A 73 16.61 -1.85 4.50
CA GLU A 73 15.29 -2.17 3.94
C GLU A 73 14.55 -3.19 4.80
N HIS A 74 15.25 -4.25 5.24
CA HIS A 74 14.68 -5.27 6.12
C HIS A 74 14.20 -4.67 7.46
N LEU A 75 15.02 -3.81 8.08
CA LEU A 75 14.66 -3.15 9.34
C LEU A 75 13.42 -2.26 9.20
N LEU A 76 13.30 -1.53 8.09
CA LEU A 76 12.11 -0.71 7.82
C LEU A 76 10.88 -1.56 7.52
N GLN A 77 11.03 -2.70 6.83
CA GLN A 77 9.94 -3.65 6.66
C GLN A 77 9.47 -4.23 8.00
N GLN A 78 10.41 -4.62 8.87
CA GLN A 78 10.09 -5.11 10.21
C GLN A 78 9.40 -4.02 11.05
N MET A 79 9.86 -2.77 10.95
CA MET A 79 9.22 -1.63 11.61
C MET A 79 7.75 -1.49 11.19
N MET A 80 7.46 -1.63 9.89
CA MET A 80 6.09 -1.57 9.36
C MET A 80 5.20 -2.71 9.90
N VAL A 81 5.75 -3.93 10.01
CA VAL A 81 5.03 -5.09 10.57
C VAL A 81 4.71 -4.90 12.05
N HIS A 82 5.60 -4.24 12.79
CA HIS A 82 5.45 -4.03 14.23
C HIS A 82 4.87 -2.66 14.61
N LEU A 83 4.18 -1.96 13.71
CA LEU A 83 3.58 -0.64 13.99
C LEU A 83 2.54 -0.64 15.13
N ASP A 84 1.99 -1.80 15.51
CA ASP A 84 1.13 -1.95 16.68
C ASP A 84 1.92 -2.03 18.00
N GLU A 85 3.20 -2.38 17.94
CA GLU A 85 4.16 -2.47 19.05
C GLU A 85 5.14 -1.26 18.98
N PHE A 86 4.66 -0.06 19.32
CA PHE A 86 5.38 1.19 19.05
C PHE A 86 6.83 1.24 19.55
N ASP A 87 7.11 0.74 20.74
CA ASP A 87 8.49 0.73 21.27
C ASP A 87 9.43 -0.11 20.40
N LYS A 88 8.92 -1.21 19.84
CA LYS A 88 9.66 -2.08 18.92
C LYS A 88 9.81 -1.44 17.55
N ALA A 89 8.74 -0.84 17.01
CA ALA A 89 8.79 -0.12 15.75
C ALA A 89 9.79 1.05 15.80
N GLU A 90 9.79 1.82 16.90
CA GLU A 90 10.71 2.94 17.09
C GLU A 90 12.16 2.46 17.19
N LYS A 91 12.42 1.38 17.93
CA LYS A 91 13.75 0.76 17.97
C LYS A 91 14.22 0.35 16.56
N LEU A 92 13.38 -0.33 15.79
CA LEU A 92 13.69 -0.76 14.42
C LEU A 92 13.93 0.43 13.48
N PHE A 93 13.18 1.52 13.64
CA PHE A 93 13.39 2.76 12.89
C PHE A 93 14.78 3.35 13.17
N TRP A 94 15.18 3.46 14.44
CA TRP A 94 16.49 3.97 14.81
C TRP A 94 17.62 3.05 14.34
N GLU A 95 17.46 1.74 14.42
CA GLU A 95 18.44 0.78 13.88
C GLU A 95 18.57 0.87 12.35
N ALA A 96 17.47 1.12 11.64
CA ALA A 96 17.51 1.35 10.20
C ALA A 96 18.29 2.63 9.86
N ARG A 97 18.07 3.70 10.64
CA ARG A 97 18.82 4.96 10.51
C ARG A 97 20.31 4.77 10.78
N GLU A 98 20.67 3.99 11.80
CA GLU A 98 22.08 3.71 12.14
C GLU A 98 22.84 3.04 10.98
N CYS A 99 22.17 2.25 10.13
CA CYS A 99 22.78 1.68 8.94
C CYS A 99 23.28 2.75 7.94
N LEU A 100 22.75 3.98 8.02
CA LEU A 100 23.07 5.07 7.11
C LEU A 100 24.19 5.99 7.62
N VAL A 101 24.71 5.80 8.83
CA VAL A 101 25.73 6.69 9.44
C VAL A 101 27.00 6.80 8.58
N GLY A 102 27.37 5.75 7.85
CA GLY A 102 28.48 5.77 6.90
C GLY A 102 28.20 6.49 5.58
N TYR A 103 26.96 6.91 5.34
CA TYR A 103 26.47 7.51 4.09
C TYR A 103 25.77 8.85 4.38
N PRO A 104 26.53 9.91 4.70
CA PRO A 104 25.99 11.13 5.30
C PRO A 104 24.95 11.85 4.42
N ASP A 105 25.11 11.83 3.10
CA ASP A 105 24.12 12.44 2.19
C ASP A 105 22.78 11.70 2.22
N VAL A 106 22.81 10.36 2.28
CA VAL A 106 21.61 9.53 2.33
C VAL A 106 20.95 9.62 3.71
N LEU A 107 21.75 9.62 4.78
CA LEU A 107 21.27 9.86 6.13
C LEU A 107 20.55 11.20 6.25
N LYS A 108 21.11 12.27 5.68
CA LYS A 108 20.48 13.59 5.66
C LYS A 108 19.13 13.58 4.96
N GLN A 109 19.00 12.86 3.84
CA GLN A 109 17.73 12.70 3.15
C GLN A 109 16.72 11.91 3.99
N PHE A 110 17.15 10.80 4.60
CA PHE A 110 16.32 10.01 5.50
C PHE A 110 15.78 10.85 6.67
N ASP A 111 16.65 11.62 7.31
CA ASP A 111 16.26 12.51 8.40
C ASP A 111 15.29 13.57 7.91
N ALA A 112 15.53 14.20 6.76
CA ALA A 112 14.62 15.20 6.21
C ALA A 112 13.22 14.65 5.87
N VAL A 113 13.13 13.37 5.50
CA VAL A 113 11.85 12.71 5.19
C VAL A 113 11.08 12.32 6.46
N TYR A 114 11.77 11.80 7.49
CA TYR A 114 11.10 11.15 8.62
C TYR A 114 11.22 11.87 9.97
N ILE A 115 12.27 12.66 10.16
CA ILE A 115 12.60 13.30 11.43
C ILE A 115 12.36 14.80 11.31
N ARG A 116 11.40 15.29 12.06
CA ARG A 116 11.10 16.73 12.14
C ARG A 116 11.42 17.26 13.52
N ASP A 117 11.99 18.45 13.58
CA ASP A 117 12.36 19.12 14.83
C ASP A 117 11.13 19.37 15.74
N ASP A 118 9.94 19.51 15.15
CA ASP A 118 8.68 19.79 15.85
C ASP A 118 7.88 18.54 16.22
N ARG A 119 8.35 17.34 15.87
CA ARG A 119 7.58 16.09 16.02
C ARG A 119 8.46 14.90 16.39
N PRO A 120 8.25 14.29 17.57
CA PRO A 120 8.93 13.05 17.94
C PRO A 120 8.61 11.89 16.97
N VAL A 121 9.57 11.00 16.75
CA VAL A 121 9.43 9.80 15.92
C VAL A 121 8.26 8.92 16.38
N SER A 122 8.08 8.75 17.69
CA SER A 122 6.94 8.03 18.26
C SER A 122 5.57 8.57 17.82
N VAL A 123 5.44 9.89 17.62
CA VAL A 123 4.22 10.52 17.10
C VAL A 123 4.06 10.25 15.60
N MET A 124 5.15 10.34 14.84
CA MET A 124 5.16 10.02 13.42
C MET A 124 4.75 8.56 13.17
N LEU A 125 5.26 7.60 13.93
CA LEU A 125 4.89 6.18 13.83
C LEU A 125 3.41 5.92 14.14
N LYS A 126 2.86 6.60 15.16
CA LYS A 126 1.42 6.56 15.46
C LYS A 126 0.59 7.06 14.29
N GLN A 127 0.98 8.18 13.70
CA GLN A 127 0.28 8.74 12.56
C GLN A 127 0.39 7.86 11.32
N LEU A 128 1.56 7.26 11.07
CA LEU A 128 1.74 6.29 10.00
C LEU A 128 0.78 5.11 10.14
N ARG A 129 0.66 4.54 11.35
CA ARG A 129 -0.32 3.48 11.64
C ARG A 129 -1.76 3.91 11.32
N GLU A 130 -2.17 5.09 11.77
CA GLU A 130 -3.53 5.58 11.52
C GLU A 130 -3.78 5.86 10.03
N VAL A 131 -2.79 6.37 9.29
CA VAL A 131 -2.87 6.55 7.84
C VAL A 131 -2.99 5.21 7.12
N LEU A 132 -2.25 4.18 7.52
CA LEU A 132 -2.35 2.85 6.93
C LEU A 132 -3.71 2.21 7.17
N LYS A 133 -4.27 2.34 8.38
CA LYS A 133 -5.63 1.89 8.70
C LYS A 133 -6.67 2.63 7.86
N LEU A 134 -6.55 3.95 7.76
CA LEU A 134 -7.45 4.76 6.95
C LEU A 134 -7.39 4.35 5.48
N LYS A 135 -6.18 4.12 4.94
CA LYS A 135 -6.00 3.61 3.58
C LYS A 135 -6.70 2.26 3.37
N ALA A 136 -6.51 1.31 4.29
CA ALA A 136 -7.16 0.01 4.22
C ALA A 136 -8.69 0.12 4.23
N ALA A 137 -9.24 0.97 5.10
CA ALA A 137 -10.68 1.20 5.19
C ALA A 137 -11.25 1.89 3.94
N ILE A 138 -10.50 2.81 3.32
CA ILE A 138 -10.88 3.43 2.05
C ILE A 138 -10.92 2.37 0.94
N LEU A 139 -9.92 1.49 0.88
CA LEU A 139 -9.84 0.44 -0.13
C LEU A 139 -11.00 -0.57 0.02
N GLU A 140 -11.28 -1.02 1.23
CA GLU A 140 -12.39 -1.95 1.54
C GLU A 140 -13.77 -1.39 1.12
N LYS A 141 -14.01 -0.10 1.38
CA LYS A 141 -15.25 0.58 0.95
C LYS A 141 -15.37 0.66 -0.58
N MET A 142 -14.26 0.87 -1.28
CA MET A 142 -14.25 0.97 -2.74
C MET A 142 -14.48 -0.37 -3.43
N ASP A 143 -13.93 -1.47 -2.89
CA ASP A 143 -14.22 -2.81 -3.38
C ASP A 143 -15.70 -3.18 -3.15
N SER A 144 -16.25 -2.76 -2.02
CA SER A 144 -17.66 -3.00 -1.67
C SER A 144 -18.64 -2.22 -2.55
N ASP A 145 -18.33 -0.97 -2.91
CA ASP A 145 -19.16 -0.14 -3.81
C ASP A 145 -19.11 -0.61 -5.28
N SER A 146 -18.11 -1.40 -5.67
CA SER A 146 -18.06 -2.06 -6.98
C SER A 146 -18.95 -3.31 -7.10
N GLY A 147 -19.48 -3.79 -5.97
CA GLY A 147 -20.24 -5.02 -5.83
C GLY A 147 -21.76 -4.90 -5.93
N ILE A 148 -22.32 -4.00 -6.77
CA ILE A 148 -23.77 -4.03 -7.07
C ILE A 148 -24.02 -3.89 -8.59
N LYS A 149 -24.12 -5.04 -9.26
CA LYS A 149 -25.08 -5.27 -10.36
C LYS A 149 -25.27 -6.77 -10.61
N VAL A 150 -26.06 -7.42 -9.75
CA VAL A 150 -26.90 -8.55 -10.18
C VAL A 150 -28.31 -8.23 -9.72
N ALA A 151 -29.00 -7.43 -10.55
CA ALA A 151 -30.44 -7.41 -10.49
C ALA A 151 -30.91 -8.82 -10.87
N VAL A 152 -31.46 -9.53 -9.89
CA VAL A 152 -32.29 -10.72 -10.10
C VAL A 152 -33.47 -10.27 -10.97
N ALA A 153 -33.32 -10.44 -12.28
CA ALA A 153 -34.43 -10.38 -13.20
C ALA A 153 -35.17 -11.72 -13.07
N ALA A 154 -36.29 -11.69 -12.36
CA ALA A 154 -37.33 -12.69 -12.54
C ALA A 154 -37.76 -12.72 -14.02
N PRO A 155 -38.23 -13.88 -14.50
CA PRO A 155 -39.38 -13.87 -15.37
C PRO A 155 -40.54 -14.58 -14.69
N VAL A 156 -41.57 -13.78 -14.42
CA VAL A 156 -42.96 -14.23 -14.34
C VAL A 156 -43.30 -14.88 -15.69
N GLY A 157 -43.80 -16.11 -15.65
CA GLY A 157 -44.34 -16.82 -16.82
C GLY A 157 -45.30 -17.92 -16.35
N GLN A 158 -46.59 -17.66 -16.49
CA GLN A 158 -47.72 -18.52 -16.14
C GLN A 158 -47.72 -19.83 -16.96
N SER A 159 -48.14 -20.94 -16.35
CA SER A 159 -49.13 -21.86 -16.92
C SER A 159 -49.83 -22.65 -15.79
N GLU A 160 -51.14 -22.46 -15.66
CA GLU A 160 -52.03 -23.47 -15.07
C GLU A 160 -52.11 -24.67 -16.02
N GLU A 161 -51.95 -25.89 -15.50
CA GLU A 161 -52.78 -27.01 -15.96
C GLU A 161 -52.91 -28.06 -14.85
N THR A 162 -54.13 -28.19 -14.35
CA THR A 162 -54.65 -29.33 -13.61
C THR A 162 -54.59 -30.62 -14.45
N VAL A 163 -54.23 -31.76 -13.85
CA VAL A 163 -55.11 -32.94 -13.68
C VAL A 163 -54.29 -34.18 -13.23
N LYS A 164 -54.87 -34.79 -12.21
CA LYS A 164 -54.58 -36.04 -11.52
C LYS A 164 -54.65 -37.25 -12.48
N SER A 165 -53.66 -38.13 -12.49
CA SER A 165 -53.84 -39.50 -13.01
C SER A 165 -53.30 -40.50 -12.00
N GLY A 166 -54.18 -41.40 -11.58
CA GLY A 166 -53.89 -42.50 -10.67
C GLY A 166 -53.69 -43.82 -11.42
N THR A 167 -52.97 -44.71 -10.74
CA THR A 167 -53.12 -46.18 -10.64
C THR A 167 -53.59 -46.98 -11.86
N GLY A 168 -52.80 -48.00 -12.22
CA GLY A 168 -53.32 -49.22 -12.85
C GLY A 168 -52.28 -50.05 -13.59
N ASP A 169 -51.89 -51.15 -12.97
CA ASP A 169 -51.10 -52.27 -13.52
C ASP A 169 -51.72 -52.89 -14.80
N ASP A 170 -50.91 -53.56 -15.64
CA ASP A 170 -50.89 -55.03 -15.83
C ASP A 170 -50.28 -55.45 -17.20
N LYS A 171 -49.73 -56.66 -17.19
CA LYS A 171 -48.92 -57.44 -18.16
C LYS A 171 -49.44 -57.55 -19.61
N SER A 172 -48.53 -57.88 -20.55
CA SER A 172 -48.37 -59.25 -21.11
C SER A 172 -47.68 -59.32 -22.49
N VAL A 173 -46.81 -60.33 -22.62
CA VAL A 173 -46.24 -61.03 -23.80
C VAL A 173 -45.16 -60.33 -24.62
#